data_AF-A0A4R8PQ61-F1
#
_entry.id   AF-A0A4R8PQ61-F1
#
_cell.length_a   1.000
_cell.length_b   1.000
_cell.length_c   1.000
_cell.angle_alpha   90.00
_cell.angle_beta   90.00
_cell.angle_gamma   90.00
#
_symmetry.space_group_name_H-M   'P 1'
#
loop_
_entity.id
_entity.type
_entity.pdbx_description
1 polymer ?
#
loop_
_entity_poly.entity_id
_entity_poly.type
_entity_poly.pdbx_seq_one_letter_code
_entity_poly.pdbx_strand_id
1 'polypeptide(L)'
;MTIPVSHSTTTGSLLQSRSAKSLLGDYPSDLFSRVETKRPLPSALSLTPLPLGQIRFPDFSDETAAPLVDNYFYLVSPQQPILNRDDFEPIYQEVCSEGLRANLRSSLVLVVLALGKAAVATPDLRNEAWLPGVELFTPALQVLLKAWFDEFGDDILLPQGLYLAALYYSYLSRPLQTWRLVHMASTSIQHFPIRHRSMQQLLEETVEHQPVTRLCWAAFILECDIAAEHHLPRSGIDQVIENLSFPRVGNPPEPELLYWLANISARRLLNRIHHVMYDTATSFTTRPTGDVGEDVSSKQSTSLFTVATELSHQLGAWFELLPAAIKPDLNNPDPSVDEAIVMLRPDPFAPLLPNITPAALMHSTARHIAKQVATHPETKSFAKSIQRNMASGTPSETAKAQASSGSDAPSFESIGVKNTDIVQKSGVSLSSQQKVLVGSVLDLFEGNPTLKHLSLWSKNATFQDNITVATGFDKYAAQWYGLPALFDPIRIQSHTVTSAGNPIEFQLKNSYTVKGIKSEQTMESVVQIEVGDDGKIVKVNDKWNNDLPDGAFSQALRKLNAVTVPAFVKVPKNAEEDAKLKAEREKQNQ
;
A
#
# COMPACT_ATOMS: atom_id res chain seq x y z
N MET A 1 21.72 -6.81 -3.70
CA MET A 1 20.29 -7.13 -3.38
C MET A 1 19.39 -6.74 -4.56
N THR A 2 19.13 -7.65 -5.48
CA THR A 2 18.46 -7.36 -6.77
C THR A 2 17.17 -8.16 -6.94
N ILE A 3 16.23 -7.61 -7.72
CA ILE A 3 15.03 -8.35 -8.15
C ILE A 3 15.45 -9.29 -9.30
N PRO A 4 15.25 -10.61 -9.18
CA PRO A 4 15.66 -11.54 -10.22
C PRO A 4 14.83 -11.41 -11.50
N VAL A 5 15.43 -11.71 -12.66
CA VAL A 5 14.82 -11.54 -13.99
C VAL A 5 13.54 -12.38 -14.18
N SER A 6 13.40 -13.50 -13.47
CA SER A 6 12.26 -14.43 -13.55
C SER A 6 11.22 -14.26 -12.43
N HIS A 7 11.20 -13.11 -11.72
CA HIS A 7 10.22 -12.88 -10.66
C HIS A 7 8.78 -12.84 -11.18
N SER A 8 7.81 -13.25 -10.36
CA SER A 8 6.40 -12.95 -10.60
C SER A 8 6.07 -11.53 -10.12
N THR A 9 5.20 -10.86 -10.88
CA THR A 9 4.66 -9.54 -10.51
C THR A 9 3.26 -9.73 -9.95
N THR A 10 2.84 -8.83 -9.06
CA THR A 10 1.47 -8.93 -8.51
C THR A 10 0.43 -8.76 -9.60
N THR A 11 0.67 -7.84 -10.54
CA THR A 11 -0.17 -7.63 -11.72
C THR A 11 -0.25 -8.87 -12.60
N GLY A 12 0.89 -9.50 -12.89
CA GLY A 12 0.95 -10.75 -13.66
C GLY A 12 0.23 -11.90 -12.95
N SER A 13 0.42 -12.02 -11.63
CA SER A 13 -0.24 -13.05 -10.82
C SER A 13 -1.76 -12.86 -10.76
N LEU A 14 -2.24 -11.61 -10.67
CA LEU A 14 -3.66 -11.27 -10.71
C LEU A 14 -4.28 -11.65 -12.06
N LEU A 15 -3.64 -11.27 -13.17
CA LEU A 15 -4.13 -11.59 -14.52
C LEU A 15 -4.09 -13.09 -14.82
N GLN A 16 -3.13 -13.82 -14.23
CA GLN A 16 -3.06 -15.28 -14.35
C GLN A 16 -3.99 -16.03 -13.41
N SER A 17 -4.68 -15.32 -12.49
CA SER A 17 -5.64 -15.94 -11.57
C SER A 17 -6.80 -16.58 -12.32
N ARG A 18 -7.40 -17.63 -11.73
CA ARG A 18 -8.53 -18.34 -12.36
C ARG A 18 -9.70 -17.40 -12.65
N SER A 19 -9.96 -16.44 -11.75
CA SER A 19 -11.05 -15.46 -11.90
C SER A 19 -10.81 -14.47 -13.04
N ALA A 20 -9.57 -13.98 -13.20
CA ALA A 20 -9.23 -13.11 -14.32
C ALA A 20 -9.25 -13.89 -15.65
N LYS A 21 -8.72 -15.11 -15.66
CA LYS A 21 -8.73 -16.00 -16.82
C LYS A 21 -10.13 -16.38 -17.27
N SER A 22 -11.06 -16.64 -16.35
CA SER A 22 -12.44 -16.98 -16.69
C SER A 22 -13.21 -15.80 -17.28
N LEU A 23 -12.85 -14.56 -16.92
CA LEU A 23 -13.50 -13.35 -17.43
C LEU A 23 -12.91 -12.86 -18.74
N LEU A 24 -11.58 -12.93 -18.88
CA LEU A 24 -10.86 -12.19 -19.92
C LEU A 24 -9.98 -13.10 -20.81
N GLY A 25 -9.89 -14.39 -20.50
CA GLY A 25 -9.11 -15.37 -21.26
C GLY A 25 -7.66 -15.53 -20.77
N ASP A 26 -6.86 -16.27 -21.55
CA ASP A 26 -5.47 -16.53 -21.20
C ASP A 26 -4.58 -15.29 -21.38
N TYR A 27 -3.81 -15.00 -20.33
CA TYR A 27 -2.84 -13.93 -20.29
C TYR A 27 -1.42 -14.47 -20.34
N PRO A 28 -0.66 -14.24 -21.42
CA PRO A 28 0.74 -14.61 -21.46
C PRO A 28 1.54 -13.68 -20.54
N SER A 29 2.59 -14.23 -19.90
CA SER A 29 3.42 -13.49 -18.96
C SER A 29 4.14 -12.29 -19.58
N ASP A 30 4.29 -12.26 -20.90
CA ASP A 30 4.94 -11.18 -21.65
C ASP A 30 3.95 -10.15 -22.24
N LEU A 31 2.67 -10.18 -21.85
CA LEU A 31 1.64 -9.29 -22.40
C LEU A 31 2.06 -7.81 -22.32
N PHE A 32 2.48 -7.33 -21.15
CA PHE A 32 2.87 -5.93 -20.96
C PHE A 32 4.04 -5.54 -21.86
N SER A 33 5.04 -6.42 -21.98
CA SER A 33 6.18 -6.22 -22.89
C SER A 33 5.72 -6.15 -24.35
N ARG A 34 4.83 -7.04 -24.78
CA ARG A 34 4.27 -7.04 -26.15
C ARG A 34 3.47 -5.78 -26.45
N VAL A 35 2.64 -5.34 -25.51
CA VAL A 35 1.81 -4.14 -25.65
C VAL A 35 2.71 -2.92 -25.76
N GLU A 36 3.64 -2.74 -24.84
CA GLU A 36 4.48 -1.55 -24.81
C GLU A 36 5.49 -1.51 -25.97
N THR A 37 6.02 -2.67 -26.40
CA THR A 37 6.90 -2.74 -27.58
C THR A 37 6.18 -2.34 -28.87
N LYS A 38 4.87 -2.59 -28.96
CA LYS A 38 4.04 -2.22 -30.12
C LYS A 38 3.46 -0.81 -29.99
N ARG A 39 3.58 -0.16 -28.84
CA ARG A 39 2.99 1.17 -28.61
C ARG A 39 3.74 2.21 -29.45
N PRO A 40 3.05 2.93 -30.34
CA PRO A 40 3.70 3.93 -31.17
C PRO A 40 4.20 5.09 -30.30
N LEU A 41 5.33 5.66 -30.73
CA LEU A 41 5.83 6.92 -30.18
C LEU A 41 5.15 8.07 -30.93
N PRO A 42 4.48 9.01 -30.24
CA PRO A 42 3.89 10.19 -30.87
C PRO A 42 4.95 10.98 -31.63
N SER A 43 4.56 11.55 -32.77
CA SER A 43 5.48 12.30 -33.64
C SER A 43 6.20 13.45 -32.92
N ALA A 44 5.55 14.11 -31.96
CA ALA A 44 6.14 15.18 -31.15
C ALA A 44 7.26 14.69 -30.22
N LEU A 45 7.27 13.42 -29.84
CA LEU A 45 8.33 12.76 -29.06
C LEU A 45 9.35 12.04 -29.96
N SER A 46 9.08 11.94 -31.26
CA SER A 46 9.97 11.30 -32.20
C SER A 46 11.23 12.13 -32.37
N LEU A 47 12.38 11.48 -32.19
CA LEU A 47 13.68 12.12 -32.29
C LEU A 47 14.23 11.93 -33.70
N THR A 48 14.22 13.00 -34.49
CA THR A 48 14.99 13.05 -35.74
C THR A 48 16.40 13.52 -35.41
N PRO A 49 17.46 12.77 -35.78
CA PRO A 49 18.83 13.22 -35.58
C PRO A 49 19.08 14.52 -36.35
N LEU A 50 19.46 15.57 -35.62
CA LEU A 50 19.79 16.88 -36.19
C LEU A 50 21.15 17.33 -35.64
N PRO A 51 21.97 18.04 -36.43
CA PRO A 51 23.12 18.77 -35.90
C PRO A 51 22.68 19.76 -34.81
N LEU A 52 23.49 19.96 -33.77
CA LEU A 52 23.14 20.82 -32.63
C LEU A 52 22.68 22.23 -33.04
N GLY A 53 23.34 22.83 -34.05
CA GLY A 53 22.98 24.16 -34.57
C GLY A 53 21.67 24.22 -35.37
N GLN A 54 21.02 23.08 -35.64
CA GLN A 54 19.73 22.99 -36.32
C GLN A 54 18.57 22.69 -35.37
N ILE A 55 18.86 22.45 -34.08
CA ILE A 55 17.83 22.25 -33.06
C ILE A 55 17.08 23.56 -32.86
N ARG A 56 15.76 23.52 -32.97
CA ARG A 56 14.90 24.67 -32.75
C ARG A 56 14.43 24.67 -31.30
N PHE A 57 14.75 25.75 -30.61
CA PHE A 57 14.28 26.00 -29.25
C PHE A 57 12.98 26.81 -29.26
N PRO A 58 12.08 26.60 -28.29
CA PRO A 58 10.87 27.40 -28.14
C PRO A 58 11.20 28.82 -27.67
N ASP A 59 10.22 29.72 -27.78
CA ASP A 59 10.33 31.05 -27.18
C ASP A 59 10.49 30.90 -25.66
N PHE A 60 11.44 31.66 -25.11
CA PHE A 60 11.86 31.56 -23.72
C PHE A 60 11.79 32.93 -23.06
N SER A 61 11.02 33.04 -22.00
CA SER A 61 10.96 34.22 -21.14
C SER A 61 10.90 33.83 -19.68
N ASP A 62 11.54 34.63 -18.83
CA ASP A 62 11.51 34.44 -17.38
C ASP A 62 10.08 34.40 -16.84
N GLU A 63 9.20 35.29 -17.33
CA GLU A 63 7.79 35.38 -16.95
C GLU A 63 7.02 34.06 -17.15
N THR A 64 7.32 33.31 -18.21
CA THR A 64 6.65 32.03 -18.51
C THR A 64 7.38 30.83 -17.89
N ALA A 65 8.69 30.94 -17.67
CA ALA A 65 9.51 29.86 -17.15
C ALA A 65 9.47 29.78 -15.61
N ALA A 66 9.53 30.90 -14.90
CA ALA A 66 9.63 30.93 -13.44
C ALA A 66 8.51 30.15 -12.72
N PRO A 67 7.21 30.26 -13.12
CA PRO A 67 6.15 29.46 -12.51
C PRO A 67 6.33 27.95 -12.73
N LEU A 68 6.94 27.53 -13.84
CA LEU A 68 7.22 26.11 -14.10
C LEU A 68 8.40 25.60 -13.28
N VAL A 69 9.41 26.43 -13.02
CA VAL A 69 10.49 26.12 -12.07
C VAL A 69 9.92 25.92 -10.67
N ASP A 70 9.05 26.81 -10.22
CA ASP A 70 8.36 26.68 -8.93
C ASP A 70 7.54 25.39 -8.85
N ASN A 71 6.78 25.08 -9.90
CA ASN A 71 6.03 23.83 -9.98
C ASN A 71 6.93 22.60 -9.88
N TYR A 72 8.11 22.61 -10.52
CA TYR A 72 9.08 21.51 -10.41
C TYR A 72 9.58 21.36 -8.97
N PHE A 73 10.05 22.43 -8.34
CA PHE A 73 10.60 22.35 -6.99
C PHE A 73 9.53 22.04 -5.93
N TYR A 74 8.28 22.41 -6.17
CA TYR A 74 7.17 22.12 -5.26
C TYR A 74 6.55 20.73 -5.49
N LEU A 75 6.47 20.25 -6.74
CA LEU A 75 5.73 19.02 -7.09
C LEU A 75 6.58 17.85 -7.57
N VAL A 76 7.86 18.04 -7.86
CA VAL A 76 8.71 16.97 -8.42
C VAL A 76 9.90 16.72 -7.51
N SER A 77 10.62 17.79 -7.14
CA SER A 77 11.81 17.73 -6.27
C SER A 77 11.58 16.97 -4.95
N PRO A 78 10.45 17.12 -4.22
CA PRO A 78 10.28 16.44 -2.93
C PRO A 78 10.30 14.90 -3.03
N GLN A 79 9.92 14.37 -4.20
CA GLN A 79 9.94 12.92 -4.47
C GLN A 79 11.23 12.45 -5.12
N GLN A 80 11.93 13.35 -5.82
CA GLN A 80 13.18 13.09 -6.53
C GLN A 80 14.15 14.24 -6.31
N PRO A 81 14.74 14.37 -5.10
CA PRO A 81 15.52 15.54 -4.68
C PRO A 81 16.95 15.51 -5.25
N ILE A 82 17.07 15.37 -6.57
CA ILE A 82 18.37 15.28 -7.27
C ILE A 82 18.95 16.65 -7.66
N LEU A 83 18.13 17.71 -7.59
CA LEU A 83 18.52 19.09 -7.80
C LEU A 83 18.34 19.87 -6.49
N ASN A 84 19.26 20.79 -6.22
CA ASN A 84 19.09 21.82 -5.20
C ASN A 84 18.67 23.13 -5.91
N ARG A 85 17.71 23.85 -5.33
CA ARG A 85 17.24 25.12 -5.88
C ARG A 85 18.35 26.17 -5.93
N ASP A 86 19.17 26.27 -4.89
CA ASP A 86 20.26 27.25 -4.80
C ASP A 86 21.36 26.98 -5.84
N ASP A 87 21.61 25.70 -6.17
CA ASP A 87 22.58 25.32 -7.20
C ASP A 87 22.00 25.45 -8.62
N PHE A 88 20.69 25.31 -8.77
CA PHE A 88 19.99 25.43 -10.05
C PHE A 88 19.76 26.88 -10.46
N GLU A 89 19.50 27.78 -9.50
CA GLU A 89 19.16 29.18 -9.74
C GLU A 89 20.22 29.93 -10.60
N PRO A 90 21.54 29.80 -10.37
CA PRO A 90 22.54 30.43 -11.24
C PRO A 90 22.49 29.93 -12.69
N ILE A 91 22.21 28.64 -12.89
CA ILE A 91 22.07 28.05 -14.23
C ILE A 91 20.83 28.61 -14.92
N TYR A 92 19.73 28.74 -14.18
CA TYR A 92 18.49 29.32 -14.68
C TYR A 92 18.67 30.79 -15.09
N GLN A 93 19.29 31.60 -14.23
CA GLN A 93 19.55 33.02 -14.49
C GLN A 93 20.50 33.23 -15.69
N GLU A 94 21.54 32.39 -15.82
CA GLU A 94 22.42 32.40 -16.99
C GLU A 94 21.61 32.17 -18.27
N VAL A 95 20.76 31.14 -18.31
CA VAL A 95 19.91 30.82 -19.47
C VAL A 95 18.89 31.95 -19.75
N CYS A 96 18.33 32.58 -18.72
CA CYS A 96 17.47 33.77 -18.86
C CYS A 96 18.20 34.97 -19.48
N SER A 97 19.46 35.18 -19.10
CA SER A 97 20.25 36.31 -19.62
C SER A 97 20.81 36.06 -21.02
N GLU A 98 21.23 34.83 -21.31
CA GLU A 98 21.97 34.47 -22.52
C GLU A 98 21.12 33.84 -23.63
N GLY A 99 19.89 33.45 -23.30
CA GLY A 99 18.97 32.71 -24.16
C GLY A 99 19.30 31.21 -24.26
N LEU A 100 18.34 30.44 -24.79
CA LEU A 100 18.49 29.01 -24.99
C LEU A 100 19.56 28.68 -26.05
N ARG A 101 20.44 27.72 -25.71
CA ARG A 101 21.49 27.21 -26.60
C ARG A 101 21.49 25.69 -26.62
N ALA A 102 22.12 25.09 -27.63
CA ALA A 102 22.31 23.64 -27.72
C ALA A 102 23.42 23.14 -26.78
N ASN A 103 23.20 23.25 -25.47
CA ASN A 103 24.12 22.83 -24.41
C ASN A 103 23.39 22.16 -23.22
N LEU A 104 24.16 21.59 -22.29
CA LEU A 104 23.62 20.88 -21.12
C LEU A 104 22.82 21.80 -20.18
N ARG A 105 23.28 23.04 -19.95
CA ARG A 105 22.62 24.02 -19.08
C ARG A 105 21.19 24.36 -19.54
N SER A 106 21.04 24.72 -20.82
CA SER A 106 19.72 25.02 -21.41
C SER A 106 18.83 23.78 -21.40
N SER A 107 19.42 22.61 -21.65
CA SER A 107 18.68 21.35 -21.68
C SER A 107 18.16 20.95 -20.29
N LEU A 108 18.97 21.15 -19.25
CA LEU A 108 18.54 20.92 -17.87
C LEU A 108 17.36 21.83 -17.50
N VAL A 109 17.47 23.13 -17.80
CA VAL A 109 16.37 24.10 -17.57
C VAL A 109 15.11 23.65 -18.31
N LEU A 110 15.19 23.34 -19.60
CA LEU A 110 14.03 22.94 -20.39
C LEU A 110 13.35 21.66 -19.88
N VAL A 111 14.11 20.66 -19.42
CA VAL A 111 13.53 19.44 -18.82
C VAL A 111 12.87 19.75 -17.48
N VAL A 112 13.46 20.62 -16.65
CA VAL A 112 12.84 21.10 -15.41
C VAL A 112 11.50 21.79 -15.70
N LEU A 113 11.45 22.67 -16.69
CA LEU A 113 10.21 23.34 -17.11
C LEU A 113 9.16 22.35 -17.65
N ALA A 114 9.59 21.38 -18.46
CA ALA A 114 8.71 20.34 -19.00
C ALA A 114 8.09 19.49 -17.87
N LEU A 115 8.89 19.10 -16.87
CA LEU A 115 8.41 18.39 -15.69
C LEU A 115 7.48 19.24 -14.83
N GLY A 116 7.81 20.51 -14.60
CA GLY A 116 6.93 21.45 -13.88
C GLY A 116 5.56 21.57 -14.55
N LYS A 117 5.53 21.64 -15.88
CA LYS A 117 4.29 21.64 -16.68
C LYS A 117 3.54 20.31 -16.60
N ALA A 118 4.25 19.19 -16.72
CA ALA A 118 3.66 17.85 -16.63
C ALA A 118 3.08 17.55 -15.24
N ALA A 119 3.71 18.02 -14.16
CA ALA A 119 3.30 17.74 -12.79
C ALA A 119 1.96 18.41 -12.39
N VAL A 120 1.63 19.55 -12.99
CA VAL A 120 0.36 20.26 -12.77
C VAL A 120 -0.74 19.71 -13.68
N ALA A 121 -0.39 19.19 -14.85
CA ALA A 121 -1.35 18.69 -15.83
C ALA A 121 -2.18 17.51 -15.29
N THR A 122 -3.46 17.47 -15.66
CA THR A 122 -4.34 16.31 -15.40
C THR A 122 -4.12 15.27 -16.50
N PRO A 123 -3.78 14.01 -16.16
CA PRO A 123 -3.60 12.94 -17.15
C PRO A 123 -4.87 12.69 -17.94
N ASP A 124 -4.75 12.75 -19.26
CA ASP A 124 -5.77 12.26 -20.16
C ASP A 124 -5.30 10.97 -20.83
N LEU A 125 -5.59 9.85 -20.17
CA LEU A 125 -5.21 8.51 -20.64
C LEU A 125 -5.94 8.10 -21.93
N ARG A 126 -6.93 8.87 -22.39
CA ARG A 126 -7.69 8.61 -23.62
C ARG A 126 -7.17 9.40 -24.81
N ASN A 127 -6.29 10.37 -24.58
CA ASN A 127 -5.79 11.27 -25.59
C ASN A 127 -4.29 11.04 -25.83
N GLU A 128 -3.96 10.45 -26.97
CA GLU A 128 -2.56 10.23 -27.36
C GLU A 128 -1.77 11.54 -27.58
N ALA A 129 -2.46 12.68 -27.72
CA ALA A 129 -1.86 14.01 -27.80
C ALA A 129 -1.60 14.64 -26.42
N TRP A 130 -1.89 13.94 -25.31
CA TRP A 130 -1.55 14.41 -23.97
C TRP A 130 -0.04 14.34 -23.74
N LEU A 131 0.64 15.43 -24.06
CA LEU A 131 2.10 15.57 -24.03
C LEU A 131 2.49 16.93 -23.41
N PRO A 132 2.17 17.17 -22.13
CA PRO A 132 2.37 18.47 -21.49
C PRO A 132 3.86 18.85 -21.44
N GLY A 133 4.25 19.94 -22.11
CA GLY A 133 5.63 20.43 -22.10
C GLY A 133 6.55 19.75 -23.11
N VAL A 134 6.00 19.01 -24.08
CA VAL A 134 6.78 18.34 -25.13
C VAL A 134 7.62 19.31 -25.97
N GLU A 135 7.14 20.53 -26.17
CA GLU A 135 7.83 21.60 -26.89
C GLU A 135 9.11 22.08 -26.19
N LEU A 136 9.18 21.92 -24.87
CA LEU A 136 10.37 22.18 -24.06
C LEU A 136 11.26 20.92 -24.01
N PHE A 137 10.61 19.76 -23.84
CA PHE A 137 11.26 18.48 -23.62
C PHE A 137 12.04 17.96 -24.83
N THR A 138 11.42 17.92 -26.01
CA THR A 138 12.01 17.28 -27.21
C THR A 138 13.34 17.91 -27.63
N PRO A 139 13.49 19.25 -27.77
CA PRO A 139 14.79 19.83 -28.12
C PRO A 139 15.85 19.60 -27.04
N ALA A 140 15.47 19.63 -25.76
CA ALA A 140 16.38 19.33 -24.66
C ALA A 140 16.90 17.87 -24.72
N LEU A 141 15.99 16.93 -24.98
CA LEU A 141 16.36 15.51 -25.12
C LEU A 141 17.30 15.29 -26.32
N GLN A 142 17.11 15.98 -27.45
CA GLN A 142 18.02 15.88 -28.59
C GLN A 142 19.46 16.28 -28.22
N VAL A 143 19.62 17.37 -27.46
CA VAL A 143 20.94 17.81 -26.99
C VAL A 143 21.53 16.81 -26.00
N LEU A 144 20.75 16.35 -25.01
CA LEU A 144 21.20 15.39 -24.01
C LEU A 144 21.66 14.06 -24.63
N LEU A 145 20.92 13.54 -25.61
CA LEU A 145 21.30 12.30 -26.30
C LEU A 145 22.56 12.47 -27.15
N LYS A 146 22.73 13.63 -27.78
CA LYS A 146 23.94 13.95 -28.54
C LYS A 146 25.15 14.07 -27.61
N ALA A 147 25.00 14.79 -26.50
CA ALA A 147 26.04 14.92 -25.49
C ALA A 147 26.39 13.56 -24.85
N TRP A 148 25.40 12.72 -24.53
CA TRP A 148 25.66 11.37 -24.01
C TRP A 148 26.50 10.50 -24.95
N PHE A 149 26.30 10.66 -26.26
CA PHE A 149 27.05 9.89 -27.25
C PHE A 149 28.47 10.45 -27.49
N ASP A 150 28.63 11.78 -27.45
CA ASP A 150 29.88 12.47 -27.80
C ASP A 150 30.80 12.73 -26.61
N GLU A 151 30.24 12.98 -25.43
CA GLU A 151 30.93 13.49 -24.25
C GLU A 151 31.04 12.42 -23.16
N PHE A 152 32.25 12.26 -22.62
CA PHE A 152 32.55 11.34 -21.52
C PHE A 152 33.14 12.10 -20.32
N GLY A 153 32.56 13.26 -20.00
CA GLY A 153 33.06 14.20 -18.99
C GLY A 153 32.59 13.90 -17.56
N ASP A 154 33.12 14.67 -16.62
CA ASP A 154 32.78 14.61 -15.19
C ASP A 154 31.75 15.69 -14.81
N ASP A 155 30.93 16.14 -15.78
CA ASP A 155 29.83 17.08 -15.53
C ASP A 155 28.55 16.32 -15.12
N ILE A 156 28.02 16.65 -13.94
CA ILE A 156 26.82 16.02 -13.38
C ILE A 156 25.54 16.46 -14.12
N LEU A 157 25.57 17.57 -14.87
CA LEU A 157 24.40 18.08 -15.58
C LEU A 157 23.86 17.09 -16.62
N LEU A 158 24.73 16.34 -17.29
CA LEU A 158 24.32 15.33 -18.27
C LEU A 158 23.53 14.19 -17.62
N PRO A 159 24.05 13.45 -16.61
CA PRO A 159 23.27 12.40 -15.96
C PRO A 159 22.04 12.94 -15.23
N GLN A 160 22.07 14.15 -14.66
CA GLN A 160 20.87 14.81 -14.09
C GLN A 160 19.81 15.05 -15.17
N GLY A 161 20.18 15.64 -16.31
CA GLY A 161 19.28 15.91 -17.42
C GLY A 161 18.67 14.63 -18.00
N LEU A 162 19.48 13.58 -18.19
CA LEU A 162 19.01 12.27 -18.65
C LEU A 162 18.04 11.60 -17.66
N TYR A 163 18.33 11.70 -16.36
CA TYR A 163 17.44 11.16 -15.32
C TYR A 163 16.11 11.90 -15.29
N LEU A 164 16.13 13.24 -15.30
CA LEU A 164 14.91 14.04 -15.36
C LEU A 164 14.13 13.77 -16.66
N ALA A 165 14.84 13.51 -17.75
CA ALA A 165 14.18 13.12 -18.99
C ALA A 165 13.52 11.73 -18.90
N ALA A 166 14.14 10.78 -18.20
CA ALA A 166 13.51 9.51 -17.86
C ALA A 166 12.25 9.76 -17.02
N LEU A 167 12.33 10.63 -16.01
CA LEU A 167 11.21 10.98 -15.16
C LEU A 167 10.05 11.58 -15.98
N TYR A 168 10.32 12.43 -16.96
CA TYR A 168 9.30 12.98 -17.85
C TYR A 168 8.54 11.88 -18.61
N TYR A 169 9.25 10.91 -19.21
CA TYR A 169 8.59 9.75 -19.83
C TYR A 169 7.81 8.89 -18.82
N SER A 170 8.24 8.88 -17.57
CA SER A 170 7.51 8.23 -16.46
C SER A 170 6.16 8.91 -16.21
N TYR A 171 6.10 10.26 -16.21
CA TYR A 171 4.83 11.02 -16.14
C TYR A 171 3.90 10.73 -17.32
N LEU A 172 4.46 10.41 -18.49
CA LEU A 172 3.69 10.00 -19.67
C LEU A 172 3.31 8.50 -19.68
N SER A 173 3.63 7.77 -18.61
CA SER A 173 3.42 6.32 -18.48
C SER A 173 4.05 5.53 -19.64
N ARG A 174 5.30 5.85 -20.01
CA ARG A 174 6.07 5.22 -21.10
C ARG A 174 7.31 4.48 -20.57
N PRO A 175 7.14 3.29 -19.96
CA PRO A 175 8.17 2.64 -19.16
C PRO A 175 9.41 2.21 -19.95
N LEU A 176 9.29 1.85 -21.25
CA LEU A 176 10.47 1.46 -22.05
C LEU A 176 11.39 2.64 -22.36
N GLN A 177 10.83 3.84 -22.57
CA GLN A 177 11.60 5.06 -22.79
C GLN A 177 12.22 5.55 -21.48
N THR A 178 11.45 5.52 -20.38
CA THR A 178 11.97 5.75 -19.02
C THR A 178 13.16 4.84 -18.73
N TRP A 179 13.02 3.54 -19.01
CA TRP A 179 14.07 2.54 -18.81
C TRP A 179 15.35 2.85 -19.58
N ARG A 180 15.25 3.20 -20.87
CA ARG A 180 16.42 3.55 -21.68
C ARG A 180 17.16 4.76 -21.10
N LEU A 181 16.44 5.81 -20.74
CA LEU A 181 17.05 7.06 -20.27
C LEU A 181 17.62 6.94 -18.86
N VAL A 182 16.96 6.21 -17.96
CA VAL A 182 17.53 5.97 -16.61
C VAL A 182 18.78 5.11 -16.71
N HIS A 183 18.85 4.15 -17.64
CA HIS A 183 20.09 3.41 -17.93
C HIS A 183 21.20 4.32 -18.46
N MET A 184 20.88 5.25 -19.35
CA MET A 184 21.85 6.22 -19.85
C MET A 184 22.37 7.11 -18.71
N ALA A 185 21.49 7.66 -17.89
CA ALA A 185 21.86 8.43 -16.70
C ALA A 185 22.72 7.62 -15.72
N SER A 186 22.32 6.38 -15.46
CA SER A 186 23.01 5.43 -14.58
C SER A 186 24.43 5.12 -15.07
N THR A 187 24.59 4.75 -16.33
CA THR A 187 25.92 4.45 -16.89
C THR A 187 26.80 5.70 -16.95
N SER A 188 26.23 6.88 -17.21
CA SER A 188 26.95 8.16 -17.12
C SER A 188 27.45 8.46 -15.70
N ILE A 189 26.62 8.29 -14.66
CA ILE A 189 27.02 8.58 -13.28
C ILE A 189 27.98 7.53 -12.70
N GLN A 190 27.87 6.27 -13.11
CA GLN A 190 28.76 5.19 -12.62
C GLN A 190 30.24 5.43 -12.97
N HIS A 191 30.55 6.24 -14.00
CA HIS A 191 31.92 6.63 -14.31
C HIS A 191 32.56 7.53 -13.23
N PHE A 192 31.76 8.30 -12.48
CA PHE A 192 32.27 9.19 -11.43
C PHE A 192 32.92 8.39 -10.27
N PRO A 193 32.27 7.36 -9.69
CA PRO A 193 32.89 6.45 -8.74
C PRO A 193 34.14 5.72 -9.23
N ILE A 194 34.15 5.29 -10.49
CA ILE A 194 35.23 4.45 -11.03
C ILE A 194 36.51 5.26 -11.30
N ARG A 195 36.36 6.53 -11.74
CA ARG A 195 37.50 7.41 -12.06
C ARG A 195 38.16 7.99 -10.81
N HIS A 196 37.40 8.24 -9.76
CA HIS A 196 37.92 8.64 -8.45
C HIS A 196 38.24 7.40 -7.62
N ARG A 197 39.35 6.72 -7.97
CA ARG A 197 39.82 5.42 -7.44
C ARG A 197 40.09 5.37 -5.91
N SER A 198 39.74 6.40 -5.14
CA SER A 198 39.83 6.49 -3.68
C SER A 198 38.49 6.80 -3.00
N MET A 199 37.36 6.67 -3.70
CA MET A 199 36.04 7.08 -3.19
C MET A 199 35.32 6.01 -2.35
N GLN A 200 36.06 5.07 -1.76
CA GLN A 200 35.58 4.31 -0.60
C GLN A 200 35.74 5.13 0.70
N GLN A 201 36.57 6.19 0.69
CA GLN A 201 36.78 7.15 1.80
C GLN A 201 36.18 8.55 1.54
N LEU A 202 35.98 8.98 0.28
CA LEU A 202 35.59 10.37 -0.03
C LEU A 202 34.08 10.64 -0.08
N LEU A 203 33.25 9.64 -0.43
CA LEU A 203 31.79 9.79 -0.39
C LEU A 203 31.23 9.81 1.05
N GLU A 204 32.08 9.51 2.04
CA GLU A 204 31.68 9.44 3.44
C GLU A 204 31.53 10.83 4.10
N GLU A 205 32.14 11.93 3.62
CA GLU A 205 32.24 13.12 4.49
C GLU A 205 31.95 14.53 3.92
N THR A 206 31.95 14.80 2.61
CA THR A 206 31.81 16.19 2.09
C THR A 206 30.43 16.51 1.46
N VAL A 207 29.98 17.77 1.59
CA VAL A 207 28.72 18.28 1.01
C VAL A 207 28.73 18.21 -0.52
N GLU A 208 29.91 18.36 -1.12
CA GLU A 208 30.13 18.46 -2.57
C GLU A 208 29.72 17.21 -3.36
N HIS A 209 29.73 16.03 -2.74
CA HIS A 209 29.36 14.78 -3.42
C HIS A 209 27.89 14.38 -3.24
N GLN A 210 27.11 15.12 -2.46
CA GLN A 210 25.70 14.81 -2.22
C GLN A 210 24.85 14.74 -3.50
N PRO A 211 25.00 15.62 -4.51
CA PRO A 211 24.24 15.52 -5.75
C PRO A 211 24.45 14.19 -6.49
N VAL A 212 25.70 13.69 -6.52
CA VAL A 212 26.04 12.38 -7.11
C VAL A 212 25.42 11.25 -6.30
N THR A 213 25.56 11.27 -4.97
CA THR A 213 24.93 10.29 -4.09
C THR A 213 23.42 10.24 -4.32
N ARG A 214 22.76 11.41 -4.36
CA ARG A 214 21.31 11.51 -4.53
C ARG A 214 20.88 10.96 -5.89
N LEU A 215 21.60 11.30 -6.96
CA LEU A 215 21.29 10.83 -8.30
C LEU A 215 21.49 9.31 -8.45
N CYS A 216 22.53 8.73 -7.83
CA CYS A 216 22.71 7.27 -7.80
C CYS A 216 21.50 6.57 -7.15
N TRP A 217 21.07 7.05 -5.97
CA TRP A 217 19.89 6.49 -5.29
C TRP A 217 18.61 6.69 -6.10
N ALA A 218 18.40 7.87 -6.69
CA ALA A 218 17.23 8.16 -7.51
C ALA A 218 17.13 7.26 -8.75
N ALA A 219 18.25 7.03 -9.45
CA ALA A 219 18.35 6.10 -10.57
C ALA A 219 18.07 4.66 -10.14
N PHE A 220 18.64 4.22 -9.02
CA PHE A 220 18.39 2.88 -8.46
C PHE A 220 16.92 2.64 -8.14
N ILE A 221 16.27 3.57 -7.45
CA ILE A 221 14.85 3.47 -7.09
C ILE A 221 13.98 3.40 -8.35
N LEU A 222 14.17 4.33 -9.29
CA LEU A 222 13.40 4.36 -10.53
C LEU A 222 13.59 3.09 -11.37
N GLU A 223 14.82 2.56 -11.45
CA GLU A 223 15.05 1.28 -12.10
C GLU A 223 14.35 0.12 -11.37
N CYS A 224 14.36 0.09 -10.03
CA CYS A 224 13.67 -0.94 -9.25
C CYS A 224 12.17 -0.94 -9.50
N ASP A 225 11.57 0.25 -9.62
CA ASP A 225 10.15 0.43 -9.96
C ASP A 225 9.83 -0.20 -11.33
N ILE A 226 10.65 0.10 -12.34
CA ILE A 226 10.48 -0.45 -13.68
C ILE A 226 10.72 -1.96 -13.72
N ALA A 227 11.80 -2.43 -13.10
CA ALA A 227 12.18 -3.83 -13.12
C ALA A 227 11.14 -4.72 -12.43
N ALA A 228 10.52 -4.24 -11.35
CA ALA A 228 9.50 -4.97 -10.60
C ALA A 228 8.23 -5.27 -11.42
N GLU A 229 7.96 -4.53 -12.50
CA GLU A 229 6.75 -4.72 -13.32
C GLU A 229 7.01 -5.22 -14.74
N HIS A 230 8.15 -4.83 -15.32
CA HIS A 230 8.41 -5.03 -16.76
C HIS A 230 9.54 -6.02 -17.05
N HIS A 231 10.19 -6.60 -16.03
CA HIS A 231 11.29 -7.56 -16.17
C HIS A 231 12.44 -7.08 -17.07
N LEU A 232 12.63 -5.76 -17.14
CA LEU A 232 13.67 -5.18 -17.99
C LEU A 232 15.06 -5.39 -17.38
N PRO A 233 16.12 -5.51 -18.23
CA PRO A 233 17.49 -5.63 -17.76
C PRO A 233 17.90 -4.45 -16.88
N ARG A 234 18.88 -4.67 -16.00
CA ARG A 234 19.44 -3.67 -15.08
C ARG A 234 20.68 -2.98 -15.67
N SER A 235 21.01 -1.78 -15.18
CA SER A 235 22.20 -1.03 -15.60
C SER A 235 23.48 -1.44 -14.85
N GLY A 236 23.37 -2.17 -13.75
CA GLY A 236 24.48 -2.49 -12.84
C GLY A 236 24.68 -1.49 -11.69
N ILE A 237 23.85 -0.45 -11.59
CA ILE A 237 23.95 0.57 -10.53
C ILE A 237 23.85 0.00 -9.11
N ASP A 238 23.23 -1.18 -8.95
CA ASP A 238 23.18 -1.91 -7.69
C ASP A 238 24.57 -2.17 -7.08
N GLN A 239 25.60 -2.39 -7.91
CA GLN A 239 26.97 -2.58 -7.45
C GLN A 239 27.55 -1.32 -6.78
N VAL A 240 27.15 -0.14 -7.26
CA VAL A 240 27.53 1.14 -6.65
C VAL A 240 26.75 1.35 -5.35
N ILE A 241 25.45 1.07 -5.38
CA ILE A 241 24.52 1.28 -4.26
C ILE A 241 24.85 0.43 -3.04
N GLU A 242 25.39 -0.78 -3.22
CA GLU A 242 25.74 -1.66 -2.10
C GLU A 242 26.75 -1.04 -1.13
N ASN A 243 27.65 -0.18 -1.63
CA ASN A 243 28.67 0.49 -0.84
C ASN A 243 28.40 1.99 -0.65
N LEU A 244 27.31 2.52 -1.22
CA LEU A 244 26.99 3.95 -1.14
C LEU A 244 26.28 4.28 0.17
N SER A 245 26.75 5.33 0.84
CA SER A 245 26.06 5.86 2.01
C SER A 245 24.68 6.41 1.66
N PHE A 246 23.78 6.46 2.63
CA PHE A 246 22.50 7.15 2.44
C PHE A 246 22.71 8.66 2.20
N PRO A 247 21.80 9.31 1.45
CA PRO A 247 21.83 10.76 1.26
C PRO A 247 21.69 11.52 2.59
N ARG A 248 22.40 12.65 2.73
CA ARG A 248 22.26 13.53 3.89
C ARG A 248 20.95 14.30 3.81
N VAL A 249 20.31 14.43 4.97
CA VAL A 249 18.99 15.06 5.15
C VAL A 249 19.07 16.54 5.56
N GLY A 250 20.27 17.12 5.63
CA GLY A 250 20.49 18.48 6.10
C GLY A 250 20.60 18.59 7.63
N ASN A 251 20.96 19.79 8.12
CA ASN A 251 20.93 20.14 9.55
C ASN A 251 20.41 21.58 9.73
N PRO A 252 19.16 21.80 10.18
CA PRO A 252 18.21 20.77 10.64
C PRO A 252 17.72 19.87 9.48
N PRO A 253 17.19 18.67 9.78
CA PRO A 253 16.70 17.74 8.76
C PRO A 253 15.51 18.33 7.98
N GLU A 254 15.61 18.36 6.66
CA GLU A 254 14.51 18.75 5.77
C GLU A 254 13.47 17.61 5.69
N PRO A 255 12.17 17.88 5.97
CA PRO A 255 11.13 16.85 5.95
C PRO A 255 11.05 16.06 4.64
N GLU A 256 11.20 16.72 3.50
CA GLU A 256 11.17 16.08 2.17
C GLU A 256 12.28 15.05 1.99
N LEU A 257 13.51 15.38 2.42
CA LEU A 257 14.64 14.46 2.39
C LEU A 257 14.46 13.28 3.36
N LEU A 258 13.81 13.50 4.51
CA LEU A 258 13.45 12.43 5.44
C LEU A 258 12.43 11.46 4.82
N TYR A 259 11.38 11.97 4.18
CA TYR A 259 10.40 11.14 3.46
C TYR A 259 11.06 10.33 2.35
N TRP A 260 11.98 10.95 1.59
CA TRP A 260 12.70 10.26 0.54
C TRP A 260 13.65 9.19 1.10
N LEU A 261 14.34 9.45 2.21
CA LEU A 261 15.17 8.45 2.90
C LEU A 261 14.35 7.27 3.44
N ALA A 262 13.16 7.53 3.98
CA ALA A 262 12.20 6.50 4.38
C ALA A 262 11.81 5.63 3.17
N ASN A 263 11.55 6.23 2.00
CA ASN A 263 11.27 5.51 0.77
C ASN A 263 12.45 4.63 0.33
N ILE A 264 13.69 5.15 0.35
CA ILE A 264 14.88 4.38 -0.01
C ILE A 264 15.04 3.16 0.93
N SER A 265 14.94 3.38 2.24
CA SER A 265 15.11 2.30 3.22
C SER A 265 14.03 1.21 3.09
N ALA A 266 12.76 1.59 2.90
CA ALA A 266 11.68 0.65 2.63
C ALA A 266 11.92 -0.14 1.33
N ARG A 267 12.39 0.52 0.26
CA ARG A 267 12.70 -0.17 -1.00
C ARG A 267 13.80 -1.20 -0.85
N ARG A 268 14.86 -0.89 -0.10
CA ARG A 268 15.95 -1.85 0.16
C ARG A 268 15.44 -3.08 0.89
N LEU A 269 14.57 -2.89 1.88
CA LEU A 269 13.92 -3.97 2.61
C LEU A 269 13.09 -4.87 1.68
N LEU A 270 12.24 -4.26 0.85
CA LEU A 270 11.42 -5.01 -0.14
C LEU A 270 12.28 -5.78 -1.14
N ASN A 271 13.34 -5.17 -1.66
CA ASN A 271 14.26 -5.83 -2.60
C ASN A 271 15.00 -7.01 -1.94
N ARG A 272 15.37 -6.90 -0.65
CA ARG A 272 15.96 -8.01 0.11
C ARG A 272 15.02 -9.20 0.18
N ILE A 273 13.74 -8.95 0.45
CA ILE A 273 12.74 -10.01 0.54
C ILE A 273 12.45 -10.62 -0.83
N HIS A 274 12.36 -9.80 -1.89
CA HIS A 274 12.29 -10.33 -3.26
C HIS A 274 13.46 -11.27 -3.55
N HIS A 275 14.69 -10.88 -3.22
CA HIS A 275 15.84 -11.75 -3.40
C HIS A 275 15.69 -13.08 -2.64
N VAL A 276 15.34 -13.04 -1.34
CA VAL A 276 15.16 -14.24 -0.52
C VAL A 276 14.06 -15.16 -1.07
N MET A 277 12.91 -14.61 -1.50
CA MET A 277 11.80 -15.40 -2.05
C MET A 277 12.22 -16.18 -3.31
N TYR A 278 12.94 -15.54 -4.22
CA TYR A 278 13.28 -16.13 -5.51
C TYR A 278 14.57 -16.94 -5.50
N ASP A 279 15.56 -16.59 -4.68
CA ASP A 279 16.79 -17.38 -4.50
C ASP A 279 16.48 -18.75 -3.86
N THR A 280 15.54 -18.75 -2.91
CA THR A 280 14.98 -19.97 -2.32
C THR A 280 14.26 -20.79 -3.39
N ALA A 281 13.49 -20.16 -4.30
CA ALA A 281 12.76 -20.86 -5.35
C ALA A 281 13.68 -21.47 -6.45
N THR A 282 14.77 -20.79 -6.84
CA THR A 282 15.75 -21.29 -7.84
C THR A 282 16.61 -22.44 -7.32
N SER A 283 16.82 -22.52 -6.00
CA SER A 283 17.56 -23.62 -5.37
C SER A 283 16.81 -24.96 -5.43
N PHE A 284 15.47 -24.95 -5.62
CA PHE A 284 14.66 -26.17 -5.73
C PHE A 284 14.47 -26.65 -7.18
N THR A 285 14.67 -25.80 -8.19
CA THR A 285 14.46 -26.18 -9.61
C THR A 285 15.71 -26.76 -10.29
N THR A 286 16.88 -26.68 -9.64
CA THR A 286 18.17 -27.14 -10.20
C THR A 286 18.64 -28.52 -9.73
N ARG A 287 17.81 -29.30 -9.01
CA ARG A 287 18.10 -30.73 -8.75
C ARG A 287 17.54 -31.62 -9.87
N PRO A 288 18.38 -32.21 -10.74
CA PRO A 288 17.92 -33.15 -11.74
C PRO A 288 17.84 -34.53 -11.11
N THR A 289 16.75 -34.82 -10.40
CA THR A 289 16.41 -36.20 -10.04
C THR A 289 14.91 -36.37 -10.20
N GLY A 290 14.53 -37.15 -11.20
CA GLY A 290 13.15 -37.52 -11.45
C GLY A 290 12.62 -38.33 -10.29
N ASP A 291 11.76 -37.70 -9.49
CA ASP A 291 10.56 -38.24 -8.85
C ASP A 291 9.92 -37.08 -8.08
N VAL A 292 8.91 -36.41 -8.64
CA VAL A 292 8.27 -35.23 -8.01
C VAL A 292 6.85 -35.60 -7.58
N GLY A 293 6.78 -36.25 -6.42
CA GLY A 293 5.55 -36.39 -5.63
C GLY A 293 5.20 -35.09 -4.89
N GLU A 294 3.95 -35.01 -4.45
CA GLU A 294 3.20 -33.87 -3.87
C GLU A 294 3.87 -33.04 -2.74
N ASP A 295 5.06 -33.44 -2.25
CA ASP A 295 5.78 -32.86 -1.11
C ASP A 295 6.55 -31.55 -1.39
N VAL A 296 6.73 -31.16 -2.66
CA VAL A 296 7.46 -29.94 -3.04
C VAL A 296 6.59 -28.68 -2.87
N SER A 297 5.28 -28.79 -3.12
CA SER A 297 4.31 -27.69 -3.03
C SER A 297 4.07 -27.23 -1.57
N SER A 298 4.04 -28.18 -0.63
CA SER A 298 3.84 -27.91 0.80
C SER A 298 5.06 -27.24 1.46
N LYS A 299 6.27 -27.61 1.06
CA LYS A 299 7.51 -26.98 1.57
C LYS A 299 7.74 -25.58 1.00
N GLN A 300 7.40 -25.36 -0.28
CA GLN A 300 7.50 -24.05 -0.93
C GLN A 300 6.53 -23.03 -0.33
N SER A 301 5.29 -23.45 -0.03
CA SER A 301 4.29 -22.62 0.65
C SER A 301 4.66 -22.27 2.10
N THR A 302 5.27 -23.21 2.83
CA THR A 302 5.78 -22.96 4.20
C THR A 302 6.93 -21.94 4.20
N SER A 303 7.87 -22.06 3.26
CA SER A 303 8.99 -21.11 3.12
C SER A 303 8.52 -19.69 2.76
N LEU A 304 7.55 -19.56 1.86
CA LEU A 304 7.00 -18.26 1.47
C LEU A 304 6.23 -17.59 2.62
N PHE A 305 5.51 -18.37 3.42
CA PHE A 305 4.81 -17.87 4.60
C PHE A 305 5.79 -17.31 5.65
N THR A 306 6.90 -18.00 5.92
CA THR A 306 7.95 -17.51 6.83
C THR A 306 8.57 -16.22 6.32
N VAL A 307 8.89 -16.15 5.02
CA VAL A 307 9.47 -14.93 4.42
C VAL A 307 8.48 -13.75 4.46
N ALA A 308 7.19 -14.00 4.24
CA ALA A 308 6.15 -12.98 4.34
C ALA A 308 5.92 -12.49 5.77
N THR A 309 5.95 -13.40 6.76
CA THR A 309 5.83 -13.08 8.18
C THR A 309 7.02 -12.21 8.63
N GLU A 310 8.22 -12.59 8.22
CA GLU A 310 9.44 -11.83 8.52
C GLU A 310 9.44 -10.45 7.83
N LEU A 311 8.96 -10.36 6.58
CA LEU A 311 8.78 -9.07 5.90
C LEU A 311 7.81 -8.16 6.70
N SER A 312 6.67 -8.69 7.13
CA SER A 312 5.69 -7.94 7.92
C SER A 312 6.31 -7.42 9.23
N HIS A 313 7.05 -8.27 9.93
CA HIS A 313 7.77 -7.89 11.14
C HIS A 313 8.81 -6.78 10.88
N GLN A 314 9.64 -6.92 9.83
CA GLN A 314 10.64 -5.91 9.48
C GLN A 314 10.03 -4.58 9.02
N LEU A 315 8.90 -4.61 8.32
CA LEU A 315 8.15 -3.40 7.93
C LEU A 315 7.54 -2.70 9.15
N GLY A 316 6.99 -3.45 10.10
CA GLY A 316 6.52 -2.90 11.37
C GLY A 316 7.64 -2.24 12.16
N ALA A 317 8.79 -2.93 12.30
CA ALA A 317 9.96 -2.36 12.96
C ALA A 317 10.50 -1.12 12.23
N TRP A 318 10.55 -1.15 10.89
CA TRP A 318 10.92 0.01 10.07
C TRP A 318 9.99 1.20 10.31
N PHE A 319 8.67 0.98 10.37
CA PHE A 319 7.69 2.03 10.62
C PHE A 319 7.87 2.67 12.00
N GLU A 320 8.17 1.86 13.02
CA GLU A 320 8.43 2.37 14.37
C GLU A 320 9.70 3.22 14.47
N LEU A 321 10.68 2.98 13.61
CA LEU A 321 11.94 3.72 13.54
C LEU A 321 11.84 5.04 12.74
N LEU A 322 10.70 5.34 12.12
CA LEU A 322 10.52 6.60 11.41
C LEU A 322 10.58 7.79 12.38
N PRO A 323 11.31 8.87 12.02
CA PRO A 323 11.32 10.10 12.82
C PRO A 323 9.92 10.65 13.03
N ALA A 324 9.65 11.17 14.23
CA ALA A 324 8.34 11.74 14.59
C ALA A 324 7.86 12.83 13.61
N ALA A 325 8.79 13.57 12.98
CA ALA A 325 8.48 14.60 12.00
C ALA A 325 7.83 14.07 10.70
N ILE A 326 8.05 12.80 10.35
CA ILE A 326 7.52 12.18 9.12
C ILE A 326 6.70 10.93 9.37
N LYS A 327 6.55 10.50 10.63
CA LYS A 327 5.77 9.32 11.01
C LYS A 327 4.29 9.64 10.83
N PRO A 328 3.60 9.04 9.83
CA PRO A 328 2.25 9.42 9.51
C PRO A 328 1.25 8.85 10.54
N ASP A 329 0.19 9.60 10.85
CA ASP A 329 -0.93 9.07 11.63
C ASP A 329 -1.78 8.17 10.74
N LEU A 330 -1.71 6.85 10.97
CA LEU A 330 -2.45 5.84 10.19
C LEU A 330 -3.98 6.05 10.20
N ASN A 331 -4.51 6.89 11.10
CA ASN A 331 -5.93 7.23 11.17
C ASN A 331 -6.28 8.56 10.48
N ASN A 332 -5.30 9.27 9.90
CA ASN A 332 -5.55 10.52 9.19
C ASN A 332 -6.44 10.25 7.96
N PRO A 333 -7.66 10.82 7.89
CA PRO A 333 -8.58 10.60 6.77
C PRO A 333 -8.17 11.31 5.48
N ASP A 334 -7.26 12.28 5.54
CA ASP A 334 -6.76 13.02 4.38
C ASP A 334 -5.23 13.18 4.47
N PRO A 335 -4.48 12.07 4.28
CA PRO A 335 -3.03 12.10 4.35
C PRO A 335 -2.47 12.93 3.20
N SER A 336 -1.41 13.68 3.47
CA SER A 336 -0.63 14.30 2.40
C SER A 336 -0.10 13.23 1.44
N VAL A 337 0.30 13.62 0.22
CA VAL A 337 0.86 12.64 -0.74
C VAL A 337 2.05 11.89 -0.14
N ASP A 338 2.92 12.59 0.59
CA ASP A 338 4.12 11.99 1.17
C ASP A 338 3.78 11.09 2.36
N GLU A 339 2.79 11.46 3.17
CA GLU A 339 2.22 10.59 4.21
C GLU A 339 1.59 9.34 3.60
N ALA A 340 0.76 9.48 2.57
CA ALA A 340 0.13 8.36 1.89
C ALA A 340 1.17 7.39 1.32
N ILE A 341 2.26 7.90 0.71
CA ILE A 341 3.36 7.07 0.22
C ILE A 341 4.00 6.26 1.35
N VAL A 342 4.19 6.85 2.53
CA VAL A 342 4.74 6.15 3.70
C VAL A 342 3.72 5.16 4.28
N MET A 343 2.45 5.52 4.41
CA MET A 343 1.38 4.69 4.96
C MET A 343 1.10 3.43 4.14
N LEU A 344 1.23 3.53 2.81
CA LEU A 344 0.96 2.42 1.91
C LEU A 344 2.09 1.37 1.91
N ARG A 345 3.27 1.67 2.48
CA ARG A 345 4.46 0.79 2.51
C ARG A 345 4.44 -0.29 3.60
N PRO A 346 4.05 0.00 4.85
CA PRO A 346 4.05 -0.98 5.94
C PRO A 346 2.81 -1.87 5.92
N ASP A 347 1.81 -1.65 5.08
CA ASP A 347 0.56 -2.41 5.16
C ASP A 347 0.75 -3.87 4.67
N PRO A 348 0.71 -4.87 5.57
CA PRO A 348 0.76 -6.28 5.19
C PRO A 348 -0.50 -6.71 4.39
N PHE A 349 -1.51 -5.83 4.26
CA PHE A 349 -2.74 -6.03 3.51
C PHE A 349 -2.85 -5.25 2.20
N ALA A 350 -1.74 -4.73 1.65
CA ALA A 350 -1.69 -4.25 0.27
C ALA A 350 -2.29 -5.23 -0.80
N PRO A 351 -2.46 -6.55 -0.56
CA PRO A 351 -3.23 -7.42 -1.45
C PRO A 351 -4.77 -7.39 -1.30
N LEU A 352 -5.34 -6.71 -0.28
CA LEU A 352 -6.78 -6.73 0.04
C LEU A 352 -7.57 -5.49 -0.40
N LEU A 353 -6.90 -4.47 -0.94
CA LEU A 353 -7.59 -3.44 -1.73
C LEU A 353 -7.82 -4.02 -3.12
N PRO A 354 -9.07 -4.27 -3.56
CA PRO A 354 -9.35 -4.92 -4.85
C PRO A 354 -8.86 -4.11 -6.07
N ASN A 355 -8.33 -2.89 -5.87
CA ASN A 355 -7.86 -2.00 -6.92
C ASN A 355 -6.42 -1.47 -6.74
N ILE A 356 -5.67 -1.90 -5.71
CA ILE A 356 -4.29 -1.42 -5.50
C ILE A 356 -3.41 -2.62 -5.24
N THR A 357 -2.55 -2.95 -6.20
CA THR A 357 -1.53 -3.98 -6.06
C THR A 357 -0.32 -3.42 -5.30
N PRO A 358 0.48 -4.24 -4.58
CA PRO A 358 1.81 -3.87 -4.08
C PRO A 358 2.71 -3.23 -5.16
N ALA A 359 2.46 -3.57 -6.42
CA ALA A 359 3.01 -2.99 -7.65
C ALA A 359 2.54 -1.54 -7.96
N ALA A 360 1.26 -1.23 -7.73
CA ALA A 360 0.68 0.11 -7.90
C ALA A 360 1.28 1.14 -6.92
N LEU A 361 1.84 0.63 -5.82
CA LEU A 361 2.54 1.33 -4.75
C LEU A 361 4.00 1.71 -5.09
N MET A 362 4.51 1.17 -6.20
CA MET A 362 5.93 1.21 -6.57
C MET A 362 6.16 2.06 -7.82
N HIS A 363 5.24 2.94 -8.21
CA HIS A 363 5.40 3.79 -9.39
C HIS A 363 5.60 5.27 -9.02
N SER A 364 6.27 6.03 -9.88
CA SER A 364 6.14 7.49 -9.99
C SER A 364 4.66 7.95 -10.15
N THR A 365 3.78 7.03 -10.57
CA THR A 365 2.31 7.16 -10.59
C THR A 365 1.66 7.20 -9.20
N ALA A 366 2.41 6.95 -8.11
CA ALA A 366 1.88 7.04 -6.74
C ALA A 366 1.29 8.43 -6.44
N ARG A 367 1.84 9.51 -7.00
CA ARG A 367 1.26 10.86 -6.89
C ARG A 367 -0.04 11.00 -7.69
N HIS A 368 -0.21 10.34 -8.84
CA HIS A 368 -1.48 10.36 -9.58
C HIS A 368 -2.54 9.45 -8.97
N ILE A 369 -2.17 8.30 -8.44
CA ILE A 369 -3.08 7.42 -7.71
C ILE A 369 -3.46 8.08 -6.37
N ALA A 370 -2.51 8.66 -5.62
CA ALA A 370 -2.78 9.41 -4.40
C ALA A 370 -3.60 10.69 -4.67
N LYS A 371 -3.28 11.45 -5.73
CA LYS A 371 -4.07 12.63 -6.16
C LYS A 371 -5.45 12.22 -6.68
N GLN A 372 -5.61 11.09 -7.38
CA GLN A 372 -6.91 10.55 -7.78
C GLN A 372 -7.71 10.08 -6.57
N VAL A 373 -7.08 9.39 -5.60
CA VAL A 373 -7.70 8.99 -4.33
C VAL A 373 -8.13 10.22 -3.52
N ALA A 374 -7.30 11.27 -3.45
CA ALA A 374 -7.62 12.54 -2.78
C ALA A 374 -8.65 13.41 -3.55
N THR A 375 -8.87 13.18 -4.85
CA THR A 375 -9.75 14.02 -5.68
C THR A 375 -11.00 13.32 -6.24
N HIS A 376 -11.16 12.00 -6.07
CA HIS A 376 -12.28 11.22 -6.61
C HIS A 376 -13.64 11.68 -6.04
N PRO A 377 -14.72 11.78 -6.85
CA PRO A 377 -16.05 12.18 -6.37
C PRO A 377 -16.63 11.25 -5.31
N GLU A 378 -16.31 9.95 -5.37
CA GLU A 378 -16.76 8.96 -4.39
C GLU A 378 -15.97 9.05 -3.06
N THR A 379 -14.69 9.42 -3.08
CA THR A 379 -13.93 9.72 -1.85
C THR A 379 -14.34 11.06 -1.26
N LYS A 380 -14.69 12.06 -2.09
CA LYS A 380 -15.35 13.30 -1.64
C LYS A 380 -16.75 13.07 -1.11
N SER A 381 -17.54 12.15 -1.66
CA SER A 381 -18.88 11.77 -1.16
C SER A 381 -18.79 11.07 0.20
N PHE A 382 -17.75 10.25 0.39
CA PHE A 382 -17.45 9.59 1.66
C PHE A 382 -16.90 10.57 2.71
N ALA A 383 -16.03 11.51 2.31
CA ALA A 383 -15.55 12.58 3.20
C ALA A 383 -16.65 13.61 3.54
N LYS A 384 -17.55 13.94 2.59
CA LYS A 384 -18.70 14.84 2.85
C LYS A 384 -19.80 14.19 3.70
N SER A 385 -19.95 12.86 3.69
CA SER A 385 -20.89 12.18 4.59
C SER A 385 -20.38 12.22 6.04
N ILE A 386 -19.06 12.18 6.23
CA ILE A 386 -18.41 12.35 7.53
C ILE A 386 -18.45 13.82 8.00
N GLN A 387 -18.30 14.79 7.09
CA GLN A 387 -18.26 16.22 7.45
C GLN A 387 -19.63 16.85 7.76
N ARG A 388 -20.76 16.25 7.34
CA ARG A 388 -22.10 16.75 7.71
C ARG A 388 -22.48 16.51 9.17
N ASN A 389 -21.77 15.63 9.87
CA ASN A 389 -22.11 15.27 11.25
C ASN A 389 -21.30 16.04 12.31
N MET A 390 -20.35 16.90 11.93
CA MET A 390 -19.46 17.52 12.91
C MET A 390 -19.16 18.99 12.59
N ALA A 391 -20.19 19.84 12.60
CA ALA A 391 -20.03 21.27 12.90
C ALA A 391 -21.40 21.95 13.19
N SER A 392 -21.83 21.92 14.45
CA SER A 392 -22.31 23.14 15.14
C SER A 392 -22.47 22.85 16.63
N GLY A 393 -21.48 23.28 17.40
CA GLY A 393 -21.62 23.40 18.85
C GLY A 393 -22.30 24.72 19.18
N THR A 394 -23.60 24.67 19.53
CA THR A 394 -24.17 25.48 20.63
C THR A 394 -25.51 24.85 21.05
N PRO A 395 -25.86 24.90 22.35
CA PRO A 395 -26.67 23.86 22.99
C PRO A 395 -28.17 24.14 22.89
N SER A 396 -29.00 23.14 22.53
CA SER A 396 -30.38 23.03 23.04
C SER A 396 -31.12 21.75 22.64
N GLU A 397 -32.09 21.39 23.48
CA GLU A 397 -33.28 20.53 23.27
C GLU A 397 -33.20 19.00 23.28
N THR A 398 -32.04 18.34 23.17
CA THR A 398 -32.00 16.86 23.24
C THR A 398 -32.22 16.29 24.64
N ALA A 399 -31.99 17.07 25.70
CA ALA A 399 -32.33 16.70 27.08
C ALA A 399 -33.86 16.63 27.34
N LYS A 400 -34.70 17.14 26.42
CA LYS A 400 -36.16 17.04 26.51
C LYS A 400 -36.76 15.90 25.68
N ALA A 401 -36.01 15.32 24.75
CA ALA A 401 -36.52 14.29 23.84
C ALA A 401 -36.44 12.85 24.41
N GLN A 402 -35.76 12.63 25.55
CA GLN A 402 -35.73 11.32 26.23
C GLN A 402 -37.00 11.03 27.08
N ALA A 403 -38.01 11.89 27.03
CA ALA A 403 -39.25 11.73 27.81
C ALA A 403 -40.46 11.20 27.00
N SER A 404 -40.31 10.74 25.76
CA SER A 404 -41.40 10.12 25.00
C SER A 404 -40.99 8.77 24.40
N SER A 405 -41.29 7.71 25.14
CA SER A 405 -41.10 6.30 24.79
C SER A 405 -42.19 5.72 23.87
N GLY A 406 -41.83 4.69 23.10
CA GLY A 406 -42.71 3.60 22.61
C GLY A 406 -42.65 3.44 21.08
N SER A 407 -42.28 2.30 20.46
CA SER A 407 -42.70 0.93 20.82
C SER A 407 -41.86 -0.23 20.23
N ASP A 408 -40.67 -0.03 19.63
CA ASP A 408 -39.95 -1.12 18.90
C ASP A 408 -38.46 -1.32 19.30
N ALA A 409 -38.10 -1.10 20.57
CA ALA A 409 -36.73 -1.37 21.03
C ALA A 409 -36.46 -2.89 21.16
N PRO A 410 -35.29 -3.40 20.71
CA PRO A 410 -34.98 -4.83 20.78
C PRO A 410 -34.89 -5.32 22.24
N SER A 411 -35.54 -6.44 22.52
CA SER A 411 -35.53 -7.15 23.81
C SER A 411 -34.86 -8.53 23.70
N PHE A 412 -34.46 -9.13 24.83
CA PHE A 412 -33.90 -10.49 24.87
C PHE A 412 -34.80 -11.51 24.15
N GLU A 413 -36.12 -11.43 24.38
CA GLU A 413 -37.12 -12.32 23.78
C GLU A 413 -37.26 -12.12 22.28
N SER A 414 -37.28 -10.86 21.81
CA SER A 414 -37.44 -10.54 20.39
C SER A 414 -36.28 -11.09 19.54
N ILE A 415 -35.06 -11.02 20.09
CA ILE A 415 -33.81 -11.48 19.46
C ILE A 415 -33.59 -12.98 19.69
N GLY A 416 -34.09 -13.52 20.81
CA GLY A 416 -33.91 -14.91 21.22
C GLY A 416 -32.56 -15.16 21.89
N VAL A 417 -32.09 -14.20 22.69
CA VAL A 417 -30.85 -14.26 23.46
C VAL A 417 -30.98 -15.26 24.61
N LYS A 418 -30.04 -16.20 24.72
CA LYS A 418 -29.96 -17.19 25.79
C LYS A 418 -29.18 -16.66 26.99
N ASN A 419 -28.08 -15.95 26.77
CA ASN A 419 -27.26 -15.33 27.82
C ASN A 419 -27.95 -14.07 28.39
N THR A 420 -28.88 -14.27 29.33
CA THR A 420 -29.65 -13.19 29.97
C THR A 420 -29.07 -12.75 31.33
N ASP A 421 -28.32 -13.64 32.00
CA ASP A 421 -27.67 -13.38 33.28
C ASP A 421 -26.29 -12.70 33.09
N ILE A 422 -26.32 -11.39 32.82
CA ILE A 422 -25.11 -10.59 32.56
C ILE A 422 -24.40 -10.18 33.87
N VAL A 423 -23.23 -10.77 34.12
CA VAL A 423 -22.39 -10.48 35.29
C VAL A 423 -21.69 -9.13 35.10
N GLN A 424 -21.88 -8.22 36.04
CA GLN A 424 -21.32 -6.85 36.01
C GLN A 424 -20.40 -6.63 37.20
N LYS A 425 -19.26 -5.95 36.99
CA LYS A 425 -18.36 -5.53 38.07
C LYS A 425 -19.08 -4.52 38.98
N SER A 426 -18.75 -4.53 40.27
CA SER A 426 -19.26 -3.54 41.23
C SER A 426 -19.01 -2.12 40.72
N GLY A 427 -20.07 -1.29 40.71
CA GLY A 427 -20.04 0.08 40.18
C GLY A 427 -20.36 0.21 38.69
N VAL A 428 -20.55 -0.90 37.95
CA VAL A 428 -20.94 -0.90 36.54
C VAL A 428 -22.42 -1.29 36.41
N SER A 429 -23.19 -0.49 35.67
CA SER A 429 -24.61 -0.76 35.39
C SER A 429 -24.90 -0.57 33.90
N LEU A 430 -25.30 -1.64 33.23
CA LEU A 430 -25.73 -1.63 31.83
C LEU A 430 -27.20 -1.22 31.70
N SER A 431 -27.49 -0.43 30.66
CA SER A 431 -28.86 -0.18 30.21
C SER A 431 -29.52 -1.44 29.64
N SER A 432 -30.85 -1.45 29.51
CA SER A 432 -31.58 -2.58 28.94
C SER A 432 -31.11 -2.94 27.52
N GLN A 433 -30.84 -1.94 26.68
CA GLN A 433 -30.32 -2.15 25.33
C GLN A 433 -28.90 -2.76 25.37
N GLN A 434 -28.02 -2.22 26.22
CA GLN A 434 -26.66 -2.76 26.35
C GLN A 434 -26.67 -4.21 26.85
N LYS A 435 -27.57 -4.57 27.76
CA LYS A 435 -27.75 -5.97 28.20
C LYS A 435 -28.13 -6.89 27.04
N VAL A 436 -29.03 -6.45 26.16
CA VAL A 436 -29.39 -7.20 24.93
C VAL A 436 -28.20 -7.34 23.99
N LEU A 437 -27.42 -6.28 23.78
CA LEU A 437 -26.22 -6.33 22.93
C LEU A 437 -25.15 -7.29 23.49
N VAL A 438 -24.84 -7.18 24.78
CA VAL A 438 -23.85 -8.05 25.44
C VAL A 438 -24.32 -9.50 25.41
N GLY A 439 -25.56 -9.78 25.80
CA GLY A 439 -26.11 -11.14 25.76
C GLY A 439 -26.10 -11.73 24.34
N SER A 440 -26.45 -10.93 23.33
CA SER A 440 -26.37 -11.35 21.92
C SER A 440 -24.94 -11.71 21.50
N VAL A 441 -23.94 -10.92 21.90
CA VAL A 441 -22.53 -11.20 21.59
C VAL A 441 -22.04 -12.45 22.34
N LEU A 442 -22.44 -12.67 23.59
CA LEU A 442 -22.12 -13.89 24.34
C LEU A 442 -22.69 -15.14 23.65
N ASP A 443 -23.94 -15.10 23.18
CA ASP A 443 -24.53 -16.19 22.39
C ASP A 443 -23.70 -16.51 21.14
N LEU A 444 -23.17 -15.49 20.46
CA LEU A 444 -22.28 -15.67 19.30
C LEU A 444 -20.95 -16.34 19.70
N PHE A 445 -20.37 -15.96 20.84
CA PHE A 445 -19.17 -16.61 21.39
C PHE A 445 -19.40 -18.06 21.87
N GLU A 446 -20.64 -18.44 22.20
CA GLU A 446 -21.02 -19.84 22.44
C GLU A 446 -21.35 -20.62 21.16
N GLY A 447 -21.17 -20.02 19.98
CA GLY A 447 -21.47 -20.66 18.71
C GLY A 447 -22.97 -20.83 18.45
N ASN A 448 -23.81 -19.92 18.97
CA ASN A 448 -25.25 -19.87 18.72
C ASN A 448 -25.68 -18.73 17.77
N PRO A 449 -25.10 -18.57 16.56
CA PRO A 449 -25.47 -17.49 15.66
C PRO A 449 -26.87 -17.69 15.07
N THR A 450 -27.62 -16.59 14.96
CA THR A 450 -28.86 -16.49 14.19
C THR A 450 -28.89 -15.15 13.44
N LEU A 451 -29.73 -15.05 12.40
CA LEU A 451 -29.94 -13.78 11.68
C LEU A 451 -30.52 -12.69 12.60
N LYS A 452 -31.23 -13.08 13.67
CA LYS A 452 -31.71 -12.14 14.69
C LYS A 452 -30.58 -11.54 15.52
N HIS A 453 -29.57 -12.33 15.90
CA HIS A 453 -28.38 -11.80 16.57
C HIS A 453 -27.63 -10.81 15.67
N LEU A 454 -27.47 -11.18 14.39
CA LEU A 454 -26.79 -10.34 13.40
C LEU A 454 -27.59 -9.10 12.97
N SER A 455 -28.90 -9.02 13.26
CA SER A 455 -29.70 -7.82 12.98
C SER A 455 -29.35 -6.63 13.90
N LEU A 456 -28.75 -6.92 15.05
CA LEU A 456 -28.19 -5.93 15.98
C LEU A 456 -26.87 -5.32 15.50
N TRP A 457 -26.28 -5.88 14.44
CA TRP A 457 -25.03 -5.40 13.84
C TRP A 457 -25.31 -4.48 12.66
N SER A 458 -24.46 -3.49 12.47
CA SER A 458 -24.42 -2.72 11.22
C SER A 458 -23.99 -3.65 10.07
N LYS A 459 -24.52 -3.41 8.87
CA LYS A 459 -24.10 -4.18 7.67
C LYS A 459 -22.62 -4.00 7.33
N ASN A 460 -22.03 -2.88 7.76
CA ASN A 460 -20.62 -2.55 7.57
C ASN A 460 -19.79 -2.77 8.85
N ALA A 461 -20.36 -3.44 9.86
CA ALA A 461 -19.67 -3.70 11.11
C ALA A 461 -18.42 -4.56 10.91
N THR A 462 -17.51 -4.48 11.88
CA THR A 462 -16.28 -5.27 11.90
C THR A 462 -16.23 -6.17 13.13
N PHE A 463 -16.05 -7.48 12.92
CA PHE A 463 -15.53 -8.36 13.97
C PHE A 463 -14.01 -8.48 13.81
N GLN A 464 -13.26 -8.35 14.89
CA GLN A 464 -11.81 -8.43 14.91
C GLN A 464 -11.35 -9.26 16.10
N ASP A 465 -10.35 -10.11 15.89
CA ASP A 465 -9.57 -10.77 16.93
C ASP A 465 -8.07 -10.72 16.57
N ASN A 466 -7.19 -11.39 17.34
CA ASN A 466 -5.75 -11.38 17.11
C ASN A 466 -5.31 -11.94 15.74
N ILE A 467 -6.16 -12.71 15.05
CA ILE A 467 -5.84 -13.43 13.81
C ILE A 467 -6.85 -13.18 12.67
N THR A 468 -7.97 -12.52 12.95
CA THR A 468 -9.10 -12.33 12.04
C THR A 468 -9.52 -10.86 11.99
N VAL A 469 -9.77 -10.35 10.79
CA VAL A 469 -10.52 -9.11 10.57
C VAL A 469 -11.64 -9.38 9.57
N ALA A 470 -12.88 -9.35 10.05
CA ALA A 470 -14.09 -9.64 9.29
C ALA A 470 -14.98 -8.40 9.21
N THR A 471 -14.74 -7.57 8.18
CA THR A 471 -15.51 -6.35 7.90
C THR A 471 -16.60 -6.57 6.86
N GLY A 472 -17.83 -6.16 7.18
CA GLY A 472 -19.00 -6.30 6.32
C GLY A 472 -19.79 -7.59 6.58
N PHE A 473 -21.11 -7.52 6.36
CA PHE A 473 -22.08 -8.57 6.71
C PHE A 473 -21.65 -9.97 6.29
N ASP A 474 -21.26 -10.16 5.02
CA ASP A 474 -20.89 -11.48 4.51
C ASP A 474 -19.69 -12.08 5.24
N LYS A 475 -18.74 -11.24 5.70
CA LYS A 475 -17.53 -11.70 6.39
C LYS A 475 -17.79 -12.02 7.85
N TYR A 476 -18.35 -11.08 8.62
CA TYR A 476 -18.58 -11.34 10.05
C TYR A 476 -19.68 -12.40 10.27
N ALA A 477 -20.69 -12.48 9.40
CA ALA A 477 -21.68 -13.54 9.49
C ALA A 477 -21.02 -14.90 9.25
N ALA A 478 -20.21 -15.02 8.19
CA ALA A 478 -19.52 -16.27 7.90
C ALA A 478 -18.56 -16.70 9.04
N GLN A 479 -17.91 -15.74 9.72
CA GLN A 479 -17.11 -16.03 10.91
C GLN A 479 -17.97 -16.65 12.02
N TRP A 480 -19.08 -16.00 12.39
CA TRP A 480 -19.94 -16.49 13.46
C TRP A 480 -20.60 -17.83 13.14
N TYR A 481 -21.05 -18.05 11.90
CA TYR A 481 -21.60 -19.33 11.46
C TYR A 481 -20.54 -20.43 11.29
N GLY A 482 -19.29 -20.07 11.03
CA GLY A 482 -18.18 -21.02 10.88
C GLY A 482 -17.66 -21.54 12.22
N LEU A 483 -17.81 -20.76 13.30
CA LEU A 483 -17.37 -21.14 14.64
C LEU A 483 -17.98 -22.49 15.10
N PRO A 484 -19.32 -22.71 15.13
CA PRO A 484 -19.90 -24.01 15.49
C PRO A 484 -19.70 -25.12 14.42
N ALA A 485 -19.21 -24.78 13.23
CA ALA A 485 -18.86 -25.78 12.22
C ALA A 485 -17.51 -26.46 12.53
N LEU A 486 -16.60 -25.76 13.21
CA LEU A 486 -15.25 -26.23 13.53
C LEU A 486 -15.08 -26.65 15.00
N PHE A 487 -15.85 -26.05 15.89
CA PHE A 487 -15.73 -26.29 17.33
C PHE A 487 -17.06 -26.80 17.91
N ASP A 488 -16.96 -27.82 18.75
CA ASP A 488 -18.04 -28.35 19.59
C ASP A 488 -17.48 -29.28 20.68
N PRO A 489 -17.85 -29.08 21.97
CA PRO A 489 -18.63 -27.95 22.48
C PRO A 489 -17.83 -26.63 22.50
N ILE A 490 -18.57 -25.51 22.51
CA ILE A 490 -18.07 -24.17 22.82
C ILE A 490 -18.78 -23.71 24.10
N ARG A 491 -18.05 -23.31 25.14
CA ARG A 491 -18.61 -23.02 26.46
C ARG A 491 -17.95 -21.82 27.13
N ILE A 492 -18.75 -20.79 27.41
CA ILE A 492 -18.31 -19.68 28.25
C ILE A 492 -18.14 -20.21 29.68
N GLN A 493 -16.92 -20.08 30.21
CA GLN A 493 -16.59 -20.46 31.59
C GLN A 493 -16.88 -19.31 32.56
N SER A 494 -16.57 -18.08 32.15
CA SER A 494 -16.93 -16.87 32.89
C SER A 494 -16.97 -15.66 31.97
N HIS A 495 -17.80 -14.69 32.32
CA HIS A 495 -17.76 -13.35 31.74
C HIS A 495 -17.95 -12.32 32.86
N THR A 496 -17.41 -11.12 32.69
CA THR A 496 -17.66 -10.00 33.62
C THR A 496 -17.53 -8.67 32.89
N VAL A 497 -18.61 -7.90 32.88
CA VAL A 497 -18.64 -6.56 32.29
C VAL A 497 -17.85 -5.59 33.17
N THR A 498 -16.81 -5.00 32.59
CA THR A 498 -15.88 -4.09 33.25
C THR A 498 -16.16 -2.63 32.94
N SER A 499 -16.84 -2.32 31.83
CA SER A 499 -17.24 -0.96 31.45
C SER A 499 -18.59 -0.96 30.73
N ALA A 500 -19.46 -0.03 31.12
CA ALA A 500 -20.74 0.25 30.44
C ALA A 500 -20.64 1.45 29.47
N GLY A 501 -19.43 1.87 29.12
CA GLY A 501 -19.18 2.96 28.17
C GLY A 501 -19.42 2.56 26.71
N ASN A 502 -18.87 3.36 25.80
CA ASN A 502 -18.71 3.01 24.40
C ASN A 502 -17.20 3.11 24.06
N PRO A 503 -16.48 2.01 23.92
CA PRO A 503 -16.99 0.64 23.87
C PRO A 503 -17.49 0.10 25.22
N ILE A 504 -18.46 -0.82 25.16
CA ILE A 504 -18.83 -1.70 26.27
C ILE A 504 -17.71 -2.73 26.39
N GLU A 505 -17.16 -2.93 27.58
CA GLU A 505 -16.03 -3.84 27.76
C GLU A 505 -16.38 -4.95 28.75
N PHE A 506 -15.98 -6.18 28.43
CA PHE A 506 -16.07 -7.30 29.34
C PHE A 506 -14.90 -8.27 29.19
N GLN A 507 -14.52 -8.87 30.30
CA GLN A 507 -13.59 -10.01 30.32
C GLN A 507 -14.38 -11.27 30.00
N LEU A 508 -13.82 -12.13 29.16
CA LEU A 508 -14.42 -13.38 28.72
C LEU A 508 -13.40 -14.51 28.87
N LYS A 509 -13.84 -15.62 29.48
CA LYS A 509 -13.13 -16.89 29.47
C LYS A 509 -13.99 -17.92 28.77
N ASN A 510 -13.53 -18.44 27.64
CA ASN A 510 -14.30 -19.33 26.77
C ASN A 510 -13.50 -20.58 26.41
N SER A 511 -14.13 -21.76 26.44
CA SER A 511 -13.52 -23.02 26.05
C SER A 511 -14.05 -23.50 24.70
N TYR A 512 -13.13 -23.94 23.84
CA TYR A 512 -13.40 -24.41 22.49
C TYR A 512 -12.84 -25.82 22.32
N THR A 513 -13.67 -26.76 21.88
CA THR A 513 -13.22 -28.12 21.54
C THR A 513 -13.22 -28.33 20.04
N VAL A 514 -12.09 -28.71 19.43
CA VAL A 514 -12.00 -28.96 17.98
C VAL A 514 -12.76 -30.23 17.61
N LYS A 515 -13.72 -30.12 16.68
CA LYS A 515 -14.50 -31.27 16.19
C LYS A 515 -13.61 -32.35 15.60
N GLY A 516 -13.92 -33.61 15.90
CA GLY A 516 -13.25 -34.80 15.35
C GLY A 516 -11.98 -35.26 16.08
N ILE A 517 -11.28 -34.37 16.79
CA ILE A 517 -10.03 -34.71 17.52
C ILE A 517 -10.12 -34.45 19.04
N LYS A 518 -11.20 -33.85 19.53
CA LYS A 518 -11.49 -33.60 20.97
C LYS A 518 -10.39 -32.82 21.71
N SER A 519 -9.63 -32.00 20.99
CA SER A 519 -8.66 -31.08 21.60
C SER A 519 -9.40 -29.88 22.16
N GLU A 520 -9.36 -29.69 23.48
CA GLU A 520 -9.96 -28.55 24.17
C GLU A 520 -8.92 -27.44 24.37
N GLN A 521 -9.32 -26.20 24.12
CA GLN A 521 -8.51 -25.01 24.35
C GLN A 521 -9.35 -23.93 25.04
N THR A 522 -8.85 -23.43 26.17
CA THR A 522 -9.46 -22.29 26.88
C THR A 522 -8.76 -21.00 26.46
N MET A 523 -9.56 -19.98 26.19
CA MET A 523 -9.13 -18.63 25.81
C MET A 523 -9.62 -17.63 26.84
N GLU A 524 -8.73 -16.72 27.23
CA GLU A 524 -9.05 -15.55 28.04
C GLU A 524 -8.88 -14.31 27.17
N SER A 525 -9.92 -13.48 27.13
CA SER A 525 -9.96 -12.30 26.28
C SER A 525 -10.65 -11.09 26.92
N VAL A 526 -10.31 -9.92 26.40
CA VAL A 526 -11.01 -8.66 26.65
C VAL A 526 -11.81 -8.33 25.40
N VAL A 527 -13.13 -8.39 25.52
CA VAL A 527 -14.05 -8.09 24.42
C VAL A 527 -14.56 -6.65 24.55
N GLN A 528 -14.48 -5.90 23.45
CA GLN A 528 -14.95 -4.52 23.34
C GLN A 528 -16.07 -4.46 22.28
N ILE A 529 -17.27 -4.01 22.66
CA ILE A 529 -18.41 -3.78 21.76
C ILE A 529 -18.59 -2.28 21.57
N GLU A 530 -18.38 -1.79 20.35
CA GLU A 530 -18.64 -0.42 19.97
C GLU A 530 -20.01 -0.30 19.31
N VAL A 531 -20.81 0.66 19.77
CA VAL A 531 -22.18 0.89 19.34
C VAL A 531 -22.27 2.24 18.63
N GLY A 532 -22.87 2.27 17.43
CA GLY A 532 -23.07 3.49 16.66
C GLY A 532 -24.27 4.32 17.16
N ASP A 533 -24.43 5.52 16.61
CA ASP A 533 -25.52 6.44 16.95
C ASP A 533 -26.93 5.86 16.68
N ASP A 534 -27.01 4.87 15.76
CA ASP A 534 -28.24 4.14 15.43
C ASP A 534 -28.56 2.99 16.41
N GLY A 535 -27.74 2.81 17.45
CA GLY A 535 -27.90 1.78 18.47
C GLY A 535 -27.45 0.38 18.03
N LYS A 536 -26.79 0.25 16.86
CA LYS A 536 -26.27 -1.02 16.35
C LYS A 536 -24.80 -1.20 16.64
N ILE A 537 -24.36 -2.46 16.68
CA ILE A 537 -22.95 -2.83 16.83
C ILE A 537 -22.20 -2.44 15.56
N VAL A 538 -21.20 -1.57 15.68
CA VAL A 538 -20.31 -1.18 14.58
C VAL A 538 -18.98 -1.90 14.63
N LYS A 539 -18.54 -2.32 15.83
CA LYS A 539 -17.31 -3.09 16.01
C LYS A 539 -17.40 -4.02 17.22
N VAL A 540 -16.91 -5.24 17.07
CA VAL A 540 -16.56 -6.12 18.19
C VAL A 540 -15.10 -6.50 18.06
N ASN A 541 -14.32 -6.24 19.10
CA ASN A 541 -12.90 -6.54 19.15
C ASN A 541 -12.63 -7.52 20.29
N ASP A 542 -12.18 -8.73 19.96
CA ASP A 542 -11.84 -9.81 20.88
C ASP A 542 -10.32 -9.91 21.05
N LYS A 543 -9.79 -9.33 22.14
CA LYS A 543 -8.35 -9.25 22.38
C LYS A 543 -7.90 -10.39 23.28
N TRP A 544 -7.10 -11.30 22.76
CA TRP A 544 -6.57 -12.43 23.53
C TRP A 544 -5.31 -12.04 24.30
N ASN A 545 -5.02 -12.78 25.37
CA ASN A 545 -3.79 -12.63 26.14
C ASN A 545 -2.57 -13.17 25.35
N ASN A 546 -2.09 -12.41 24.37
CA ASN A 546 -0.82 -12.46 23.60
C ASN A 546 -0.22 -13.81 23.09
N ASP A 547 -0.70 -14.98 23.51
CA ASP A 547 -0.19 -16.29 23.13
C ASP A 547 -1.23 -17.04 22.30
N LEU A 548 -0.97 -17.16 20.99
CA LEU A 548 -1.73 -18.06 20.12
C LEU A 548 -1.36 -19.51 20.48
N PRO A 549 -2.33 -20.37 20.85
CA PRO A 549 -2.02 -21.74 21.24
C PRO A 549 -1.53 -22.55 20.03
N ASP A 550 -0.30 -23.06 20.06
CA ASP A 550 0.21 -23.94 19.01
C ASP A 550 -0.59 -25.25 18.93
N GLY A 551 -0.80 -25.75 17.70
CA GLY A 551 -1.43 -27.05 17.45
C GLY A 551 -2.79 -26.99 16.76
N ALA A 552 -3.65 -27.97 17.03
CA ALA A 552 -4.85 -28.22 16.24
C ALA A 552 -5.92 -27.12 16.38
N PHE A 553 -5.95 -26.42 17.52
CA PHE A 553 -6.80 -25.24 17.73
C PHE A 553 -6.41 -24.09 16.79
N SER A 554 -5.12 -23.71 16.75
CA SER A 554 -4.62 -22.70 15.80
C SER A 554 -4.83 -23.10 14.34
N GLN A 555 -4.70 -24.38 14.00
CA GLN A 555 -5.00 -24.85 12.64
C GLN A 555 -6.49 -24.73 12.29
N ALA A 556 -7.39 -25.04 13.24
CA ALA A 556 -8.83 -24.87 13.06
C ALA A 556 -9.20 -23.39 12.89
N LEU A 557 -8.64 -22.50 13.71
CA LEU A 557 -8.81 -21.06 13.55
C LEU A 557 -8.24 -20.53 12.23
N ARG A 558 -7.06 -21.01 11.79
CA ARG A 558 -6.51 -20.68 10.46
C ARG A 558 -7.43 -21.14 9.32
N LYS A 559 -8.14 -22.27 9.47
CA LYS A 559 -9.17 -22.70 8.51
C LYS A 559 -10.39 -21.78 8.53
N LEU A 560 -10.75 -21.25 9.69
CA LEU A 560 -11.80 -20.25 9.85
C LEU A 560 -11.39 -18.87 9.29
N ASN A 561 -10.09 -18.59 9.18
CA ASN A 561 -9.57 -17.29 8.72
C ASN A 561 -9.03 -17.29 7.29
N ALA A 562 -8.72 -18.46 6.72
CA ALA A 562 -8.35 -18.58 5.32
C ALA A 562 -9.48 -18.01 4.47
N VAL A 563 -9.18 -17.04 3.61
CA VAL A 563 -10.11 -16.12 2.90
C VAL A 563 -10.99 -16.83 1.83
N THR A 564 -11.60 -17.96 2.18
CA THR A 564 -12.55 -18.77 1.41
C THR A 564 -13.81 -19.11 2.22
N VAL A 565 -13.96 -18.59 3.44
CA VAL A 565 -15.06 -18.92 4.37
C VAL A 565 -16.46 -18.72 3.79
N PRO A 566 -16.77 -17.64 3.02
CA PRO A 566 -18.10 -17.51 2.41
C PRO A 566 -18.44 -18.61 1.39
N ALA A 567 -17.42 -19.30 0.83
CA ALA A 567 -17.61 -20.39 -0.12
C ALA A 567 -17.82 -21.75 0.55
N PHE A 568 -17.42 -21.91 1.82
CA PHE A 568 -17.49 -23.19 2.55
C PHE A 568 -18.41 -23.17 3.77
N VAL A 569 -18.74 -21.99 4.31
CA VAL A 569 -19.67 -21.81 5.42
C VAL A 569 -20.98 -21.25 4.90
N LYS A 570 -22.06 -22.04 5.04
CA LYS A 570 -23.39 -21.67 4.58
C LYS A 570 -24.00 -20.63 5.54
N VAL A 571 -23.92 -19.35 5.17
CA VAL A 571 -24.68 -18.28 5.85
C VAL A 571 -26.13 -18.32 5.34
N PRO A 572 -27.13 -18.41 6.24
CA PRO A 572 -28.54 -18.47 5.84
C PRO A 572 -28.98 -17.19 5.16
N LYS A 573 -29.74 -17.31 4.07
CA LYS A 573 -30.27 -16.16 3.31
C LYS A 573 -31.62 -15.68 3.82
N ASN A 574 -32.34 -16.51 4.57
CA ASN A 574 -33.66 -16.20 5.13
C ASN A 574 -33.89 -16.91 6.47
N ALA A 575 -34.97 -16.54 7.15
CA ALA A 575 -35.31 -17.06 8.48
C ALA A 575 -35.60 -18.58 8.50
N GLU A 576 -36.15 -19.14 7.41
CA GLU A 576 -36.41 -20.58 7.31
C GLU A 576 -35.11 -21.39 7.24
N GLU A 577 -34.13 -20.90 6.47
CA GLU A 577 -32.82 -21.52 6.36
C GLU A 577 -32.03 -21.41 7.67
N ASP A 578 -32.12 -20.26 8.35
CA ASP A 578 -31.51 -20.06 9.67
C ASP A 578 -32.10 -21.03 10.71
N ALA A 579 -33.43 -21.21 10.72
CA ALA A 579 -34.09 -22.17 11.59
C ALA A 579 -33.67 -23.62 11.30
N LYS A 580 -33.47 -23.99 10.03
CA LYS A 580 -32.96 -25.32 9.64
C LYS A 580 -31.53 -25.54 10.14
N LEU A 581 -30.62 -24.59 9.90
CA LEU A 581 -29.24 -24.68 10.36
C LEU A 581 -29.16 -24.74 11.90
N LYS A 582 -30.02 -23.96 12.59
CA LYS A 582 -30.13 -24.03 14.05
C LYS A 582 -30.59 -25.41 14.52
N ALA A 583 -31.65 -25.97 13.93
CA ALA A 583 -32.16 -27.29 14.29
C ALA A 583 -31.17 -28.43 13.97
N GLU A 584 -30.40 -28.32 12.88
CA GLU A 584 -29.32 -29.26 12.55
C GLU A 584 -28.21 -29.24 13.60
N ARG A 585 -27.80 -28.05 14.06
CA ARG A 585 -26.82 -27.91 15.16
C ARG A 585 -27.36 -28.48 16.47
N GLU A 586 -28.60 -28.18 16.83
CA GLU A 586 -29.20 -28.68 18.07
C GLU A 586 -29.36 -30.22 18.07
N LYS A 587 -29.59 -30.84 16.91
CA LYS A 587 -29.59 -32.31 16.75
C LYS A 587 -28.21 -32.94 16.86
N GLN A 588 -27.14 -32.23 16.46
CA GLN A 588 -25.77 -32.73 16.61
C GLN A 588 -25.28 -32.69 18.06
N ASN A 589 -25.90 -31.84 18.89
CA ASN A 589 -25.53 -31.63 20.29
C ASN A 589 -26.36 -32.48 21.29
N GLN A 590 -27.32 -33.27 20.79
CA GLN A 590 -28.06 -34.30 21.54
C GLN A 590 -27.43 -35.67 21.30
#